data_AF-A0A6C0H9P9-F1
#
_entry.id   AF-A0A6C0H9P9-F1
#
_cell.length_a   1.000
_cell.length_b   1.000
_cell.length_c   1.000
_cell.angle_alpha   90.00
_cell.angle_beta   90.00
_cell.angle_gamma   90.00
#
_symmetry.space_group_name_H-M   'P 1'
#
loop_
_entity.id
_entity.type
_entity.pdbx_description
1 polymer ?
#
loop_
_entity_poly.entity_id
_entity_poly.type
_entity_poly.pdbx_seq_one_letter_code
_entity_poly.pdbx_strand_id
1 'polypeptide(L)'
;MSTDFGIKGTTYFYCDLCDYKTSQKSHFNRHLNTSKHVDGNKMATKTDKKGQQHICDICNKMYHDRSGLWRHKKKCAFKNENIQMVINDECDDHENGNDHNSDNDDDLFKKENTAQMDMLINLFQEQLKENKELKELIIEQQKKILEMGVATNITNNNITQNNTNNKFNLNVFLNETCKDALNLSDFLESLILTLTDFENFGPLGYCGGISNILVNGLNKLDISKRPIHCSDLKREVIHIKNNDIWHKDDDKQQMIKVIKAIEHKNIKQMSLWGKANPEYKDPNHKKSDLYTKLIDQSLCDTDKEKAMKSYNKIIRTVAKEVLVDKDKS
;
A
#
# COMPACT_ATOMS: atom_id res chain seq x y z
N MET A 1 35.00 -3.27 -45.04
CA MET A 1 35.51 -4.35 -44.15
C MET A 1 35.21 -3.94 -42.74
N SER A 2 34.48 -4.80 -42.04
CA SER A 2 33.97 -4.65 -40.68
C SER A 2 35.10 -4.62 -39.64
N THR A 3 34.87 -3.92 -38.52
CA THR A 3 34.71 -4.54 -37.19
C THR A 3 34.12 -3.54 -36.20
N ASP A 4 32.99 -3.94 -35.63
CA ASP A 4 32.36 -3.42 -34.42
C ASP A 4 33.25 -3.65 -33.18
N PHE A 5 33.31 -2.66 -32.28
CA PHE A 5 33.42 -2.88 -30.82
C PHE A 5 32.79 -1.67 -30.10
N GLY A 6 31.46 -1.69 -29.94
CA GLY A 6 30.72 -0.70 -29.18
C GLY A 6 30.81 -0.93 -27.67
N ILE A 7 31.76 -0.28 -26.99
CA ILE A 7 31.76 -0.14 -25.54
C ILE A 7 30.81 1.01 -25.18
N LYS A 8 29.59 0.71 -24.73
CA LYS A 8 28.68 1.73 -24.15
C LYS A 8 29.14 2.10 -22.74
N GLY A 9 30.19 2.91 -22.64
CA GLY A 9 30.58 3.57 -21.39
C GLY A 9 29.58 4.68 -21.06
N THR A 10 28.85 4.56 -19.95
CA THR A 10 28.01 5.65 -19.43
C THR A 10 28.89 6.83 -19.03
N THR A 11 28.77 7.95 -19.74
CA THR A 11 29.42 9.21 -19.36
C THR A 11 28.75 9.80 -18.12
N TYR A 12 29.52 10.07 -17.08
CA TYR A 12 29.05 10.72 -15.86
C TYR A 12 29.45 12.20 -15.84
N PHE A 13 28.57 13.04 -15.32
CA PHE A 13 28.77 14.45 -15.00
C PHE A 13 29.09 14.60 -13.51
N TYR A 14 30.12 15.39 -13.20
CA TYR A 14 30.61 15.63 -11.86
C TYR A 14 30.58 17.13 -11.57
N CYS A 15 30.20 17.50 -10.35
CA CYS A 15 30.24 18.87 -9.88
C CYS A 15 31.57 19.15 -9.19
N ASP A 16 32.28 20.21 -9.57
CA ASP A 16 33.58 20.54 -8.96
C ASP A 16 33.45 21.19 -7.57
N LEU A 17 32.27 21.72 -7.24
CA LEU A 17 32.01 22.44 -5.97
C LEU A 17 31.37 21.57 -4.87
N CYS A 18 30.98 20.33 -5.17
CA CYS A 18 30.42 19.38 -4.20
C CYS A 18 30.48 17.95 -4.73
N ASP A 19 30.33 16.94 -3.87
CA ASP A 19 30.45 15.52 -4.24
C ASP A 19 29.25 14.96 -5.05
N TYR A 20 28.56 15.79 -5.82
CA TYR A 20 27.43 15.39 -6.65
C TYR A 20 27.88 14.82 -8.00
N LYS A 21 27.42 13.60 -8.33
CA LYS A 21 27.64 12.93 -9.63
C LYS A 21 26.34 12.38 -10.22
N THR A 22 26.20 12.43 -11.53
CA THR A 22 25.02 11.88 -12.24
C THR A 22 25.36 11.46 -13.66
N SER A 23 24.69 10.45 -14.22
CA SER A 23 24.83 10.07 -15.64
C SER A 23 23.90 10.85 -16.59
N GLN A 24 23.02 11.69 -16.04
CA GLN A 24 22.03 12.44 -16.82
C GLN A 24 22.31 13.95 -16.82
N LYS A 25 22.49 14.53 -18.02
CA LYS A 25 22.80 15.96 -18.20
C LYS A 25 21.70 16.88 -17.66
N SER A 26 20.43 16.50 -17.81
CA SER A 26 19.28 17.26 -17.30
C SER A 26 19.32 17.42 -15.77
N HIS A 27 19.67 16.35 -15.06
CA HIS A 27 19.82 16.36 -13.60
C HIS A 27 21.02 17.19 -13.16
N PHE A 28 22.12 17.12 -13.92
CA PHE A 28 23.30 17.94 -13.67
C PHE A 28 23.00 19.44 -13.81
N ASN A 29 22.34 19.83 -14.90
CA ASN A 29 21.92 21.22 -15.09
C ASN A 29 20.95 21.69 -13.99
N ARG A 30 20.02 20.84 -13.55
CA ARG A 30 19.13 21.15 -12.43
C ARG A 30 19.92 21.35 -11.14
N HIS A 31 20.92 20.50 -10.87
CA HIS A 31 21.80 20.61 -9.71
C HIS A 31 22.52 21.97 -9.67
N LEU A 32 23.11 22.39 -10.80
CA LEU A 32 23.81 23.68 -10.92
C LEU A 32 22.89 24.88 -10.66
N ASN A 33 21.60 24.75 -10.97
CA ASN A 33 20.60 25.80 -10.79
C ASN A 33 19.87 25.75 -9.43
N THR A 34 20.23 24.82 -8.52
CA THR A 34 19.63 24.82 -7.18
C THR A 34 20.17 25.98 -6.37
N SER A 35 19.33 26.61 -5.54
CA SER A 35 19.77 27.70 -4.64
C SER A 35 20.95 27.28 -3.75
N LYS A 36 21.04 25.99 -3.39
CA LYS A 36 22.18 25.44 -2.63
C LYS A 36 23.51 25.49 -3.39
N HIS A 37 23.49 25.42 -4.73
CA HIS A 37 24.68 25.46 -5.57
C HIS A 37 24.97 26.88 -6.07
N VAL A 38 23.92 27.64 -6.42
CA VAL A 38 24.03 29.03 -6.88
C VAL A 38 24.49 29.97 -5.77
N ASP A 39 24.03 29.77 -4.52
CA ASP A 39 24.36 30.65 -3.38
C ASP A 39 25.64 30.20 -2.64
N GLY A 40 26.61 29.64 -3.36
CA GLY A 40 27.82 28.98 -2.85
C GLY A 40 28.80 29.85 -2.06
N ASN A 41 28.39 30.49 -0.96
CA ASN A 41 29.31 31.05 0.03
C ASN A 41 28.72 31.36 1.43
N LYS A 42 27.88 30.49 2.00
CA LYS A 42 27.68 30.46 3.46
C LYS A 42 27.62 29.02 3.97
N MET A 43 28.78 28.51 4.37
CA MET A 43 28.85 27.51 5.45
C MET A 43 28.27 28.17 6.71
N ALA A 44 26.95 28.05 6.91
CA ALA A 44 26.32 28.51 8.13
C ALA A 44 26.68 27.54 9.26
N THR A 45 27.74 27.92 9.97
CA THR A 45 28.05 27.51 11.33
C THR A 45 26.80 27.58 12.21
N LYS A 46 26.69 26.61 13.13
CA LYS A 46 25.73 26.57 14.25
C LYS A 46 25.38 27.98 14.73
N THR A 47 24.15 28.42 14.52
CA THR A 47 23.63 29.62 15.17
C THR A 47 22.19 29.36 15.61
N ASP A 48 22.00 29.53 16.91
CA ASP A 48 20.76 29.46 17.64
C ASP A 48 19.70 30.38 17.01
N LYS A 49 18.71 29.77 16.35
CA LYS A 49 17.42 30.41 16.12
C LYS A 49 16.41 29.74 17.02
N LYS A 50 16.01 30.47 18.08
CA LYS A 50 14.85 30.15 18.93
C LYS A 50 13.72 29.64 18.05
N GLY A 51 13.50 28.33 18.08
CA GLY A 51 12.51 27.66 17.25
C GLY A 51 11.13 28.17 17.60
N GLN A 52 10.36 28.55 16.58
CA GLN A 52 8.93 28.79 16.71
C GLN A 52 8.30 27.54 17.34
N GLN A 53 7.87 27.63 18.59
CA GLN A 53 7.22 26.51 19.26
C GLN A 53 5.84 26.32 18.64
N HIS A 54 5.54 25.09 18.23
CA HIS A 54 4.27 24.72 17.61
C HIS A 54 3.41 23.99 18.63
N ILE A 55 2.28 24.59 19.01
CA ILE A 55 1.38 24.05 20.03
C ILE A 55 0.26 23.26 19.35
N CYS A 56 -0.13 22.14 19.93
CA CYS A 56 -1.34 21.44 19.50
C CYS A 56 -2.58 22.07 20.12
N ASP A 57 -3.48 22.56 19.27
CA ASP A 57 -4.74 23.18 19.66
C ASP A 57 -5.71 22.23 20.40
N ILE A 58 -5.46 20.90 20.37
CA ILE A 58 -6.32 19.88 20.99
C ILE A 58 -5.84 19.50 22.39
N CYS A 59 -4.52 19.42 22.63
CA CYS A 59 -3.98 18.95 23.91
C CYS A 59 -2.84 19.82 24.47
N ASN A 60 -2.63 21.01 23.91
CA ASN A 60 -1.62 22.01 24.29
C ASN A 60 -0.18 21.50 24.40
N LYS A 61 0.16 20.38 23.74
CA LYS A 61 1.55 19.89 23.69
C LYS A 61 2.38 20.74 22.73
N MET A 62 3.58 21.10 23.18
CA MET A 62 4.55 21.90 22.42
C MET A 62 5.48 21.01 21.60
N TYR A 63 5.74 21.41 20.35
CA TYR A 63 6.62 20.74 19.40
C TYR A 63 7.64 21.73 18.84
N HIS A 64 8.86 21.23 18.58
CA HIS A 64 9.97 22.04 18.06
C HIS A 64 9.78 22.37 16.56
N ASP A 65 8.99 21.59 15.83
CA ASP A 65 8.80 21.73 14.39
C ASP A 65 7.34 21.45 13.96
N ARG A 66 6.93 22.00 12.81
CA ARG A 66 5.60 21.75 12.23
C ARG A 66 5.37 20.28 11.92
N SER A 67 6.42 19.55 11.56
CA SER A 67 6.33 18.13 11.22
C SER A 67 6.05 17.26 12.46
N GLY A 68 6.64 17.58 13.61
CA GLY A 68 6.30 16.97 14.90
C GLY A 68 4.85 17.23 15.29
N LEU A 69 4.39 18.48 15.17
CA LEU A 69 2.98 18.84 15.42
C LEU A 69 2.02 18.08 14.49
N TRP A 70 2.34 17.95 13.20
CA TRP A 70 1.49 17.24 12.24
C TRP A 70 1.35 15.74 12.55
N ARG A 71 2.46 15.06 12.87
CA ARG A 71 2.43 13.65 13.28
C ARG A 71 1.62 13.45 14.55
N HIS A 72 1.71 14.41 15.47
CA HIS A 72 0.92 14.41 16.69
C HIS A 72 -0.57 14.68 16.43
N LYS A 73 -0.95 15.70 15.66
CA LYS A 73 -2.36 16.02 15.33
C LYS A 73 -3.09 14.79 14.77
N LYS A 74 -2.43 14.00 13.94
CA LYS A 74 -2.95 12.73 13.41
C LYS A 74 -3.27 11.67 14.47
N LYS A 75 -2.65 11.72 15.64
CA LYS A 75 -2.92 10.78 16.75
C LYS A 75 -3.72 11.42 17.88
N CYS A 76 -3.65 12.74 18.00
CA CYS A 76 -4.37 13.52 18.99
C CYS A 76 -5.88 13.55 18.69
N ALA A 77 -6.25 13.54 17.41
CA ALA A 77 -7.65 13.47 16.97
C ALA A 77 -8.37 12.15 17.38
N PHE A 78 -7.63 11.10 17.75
CA PHE A 78 -8.18 9.76 18.03
C PHE A 78 -8.20 9.41 19.53
N LYS A 79 -8.04 10.38 20.43
CA LYS A 79 -7.96 10.12 21.89
C LYS A 79 -9.10 10.66 22.74
N ASN A 80 -10.17 11.19 22.14
CA ASN A 80 -11.36 11.60 22.87
C ASN A 80 -12.59 10.87 22.35
N GLU A 81 -12.74 9.60 22.70
CA GLU A 81 -14.03 8.92 22.73
C GLU A 81 -14.07 7.94 23.91
N ASN A 82 -14.52 8.43 25.06
CA ASN A 82 -15.36 7.63 25.95
C ASN A 82 -16.79 8.09 25.66
N ILE A 83 -17.54 7.20 25.01
CA ILE A 83 -18.89 7.40 24.51
C ILE A 83 -19.87 7.45 25.69
N GLN A 84 -20.79 8.42 25.69
CA GLN A 84 -22.17 8.15 26.06
C GLN A 84 -23.12 9.00 25.21
N MET A 85 -23.88 8.32 24.35
CA MET A 85 -25.00 8.86 23.60
C MET A 85 -26.21 9.03 24.52
N VAL A 86 -26.79 10.23 24.53
CA VAL A 86 -28.22 10.44 24.79
C VAL A 86 -28.69 11.46 23.76
N ILE A 87 -29.63 11.05 22.91
CA ILE A 87 -30.42 11.92 22.04
C ILE A 87 -31.52 12.53 22.90
N ASN A 88 -31.77 13.83 22.76
CA ASN A 88 -33.10 14.43 22.75
C ASN A 88 -33.03 15.93 22.41
N ASP A 89 -33.69 16.27 21.31
CA ASP A 89 -34.59 17.38 21.01
C ASP A 89 -34.44 18.76 21.66
N GLU A 90 -34.53 19.74 20.74
CA GLU A 90 -35.19 21.05 20.84
C GLU A 90 -34.71 22.11 21.85
N CYS A 91 -34.39 23.28 21.26
CA CYS A 91 -34.78 24.64 21.65
C CYS A 91 -34.32 25.15 23.03
N ASP A 92 -34.34 26.41 23.39
CA ASP A 92 -34.32 27.71 22.72
C ASP A 92 -33.65 28.63 23.77
N ASP A 93 -33.34 29.86 23.38
CA ASP A 93 -33.40 31.06 24.22
C ASP A 93 -33.06 30.98 25.73
N HIS A 94 -32.00 31.68 26.13
CA HIS A 94 -32.20 33.08 26.53
C HIS A 94 -30.88 33.77 26.88
N GLU A 95 -30.74 34.93 26.26
CA GLU A 95 -30.09 36.16 26.72
C GLU A 95 -29.92 36.29 28.24
N ASN A 96 -28.87 36.97 28.71
CA ASN A 96 -28.88 38.44 28.84
C ASN A 96 -27.70 38.97 29.67
N GLY A 97 -27.27 40.20 29.37
CA GLY A 97 -26.61 41.12 30.30
C GLY A 97 -25.11 41.30 30.09
N ASN A 98 -24.68 42.04 29.06
CA ASN A 98 -24.39 43.49 29.08
C ASN A 98 -23.34 43.96 30.11
N ASP A 99 -22.21 44.48 29.62
CA ASP A 99 -21.74 45.79 30.05
C ASP A 99 -21.05 46.56 28.91
N HIS A 100 -21.35 47.86 28.86
CA HIS A 100 -20.96 48.95 27.95
C HIS A 100 -19.48 49.37 28.16
N ASN A 101 -18.75 50.17 27.38
CA ASN A 101 -18.92 51.00 26.18
C ASN A 101 -17.53 51.50 25.71
N SER A 102 -17.52 52.18 24.55
CA SER A 102 -16.53 53.19 24.05
C SER A 102 -15.27 52.63 23.38
N ASP A 103 -14.83 53.06 22.19
CA ASP A 103 -15.34 53.99 21.18
C ASP A 103 -14.58 53.69 19.87
N ASN A 104 -15.26 53.95 18.74
CA ASN A 104 -14.74 54.42 17.45
C ASN A 104 -13.33 53.98 16.99
N ASP A 105 -13.30 53.09 16.00
CA ASP A 105 -12.54 53.40 14.77
C ASP A 105 -13.25 52.73 13.58
N ASP A 106 -13.95 53.59 12.84
CA ASP A 106 -14.69 53.29 11.63
C ASP A 106 -13.72 53.23 10.43
N ASP A 107 -14.06 52.32 9.52
CA ASP A 107 -13.75 52.35 8.10
C ASP A 107 -12.33 52.68 7.61
N LEU A 108 -11.47 51.65 7.43
CA LEU A 108 -10.47 51.68 6.34
C LEU A 108 -9.80 50.34 5.93
N PHE A 109 -10.48 49.19 5.86
CA PHE A 109 -9.80 47.96 5.34
C PHE A 109 -10.65 46.93 4.58
N LYS A 110 -11.89 47.27 4.18
CA LYS A 110 -12.83 46.27 3.59
C LYS A 110 -13.13 46.44 2.09
N LYS A 111 -12.32 47.13 1.29
CA LYS A 111 -12.66 47.38 -0.14
C LYS A 111 -11.74 46.82 -1.23
N GLU A 112 -10.64 46.13 -0.92
CA GLU A 112 -9.77 45.57 -1.98
C GLU A 112 -9.72 44.03 -2.06
N ASN A 113 -10.18 43.30 -1.03
CA ASN A 113 -10.08 41.82 -1.00
C ASN A 113 -11.34 41.06 -1.48
N THR A 114 -12.45 41.74 -1.74
CA THR A 114 -13.71 41.11 -2.19
C THR A 114 -13.64 40.70 -3.66
N ALA A 115 -13.08 41.55 -4.53
CA ALA A 115 -13.01 41.27 -5.97
C ALA A 115 -12.09 40.08 -6.33
N GLN A 116 -10.98 39.88 -5.61
CA GLN A 116 -10.11 38.72 -5.82
C GLN A 116 -10.74 37.42 -5.32
N MET A 117 -11.49 37.47 -4.22
CA MET A 117 -12.23 36.30 -3.72
C MET A 117 -13.41 35.94 -4.63
N ASP A 118 -14.13 36.92 -5.17
CA ASP A 118 -15.21 36.67 -6.14
C ASP A 118 -14.67 36.08 -7.45
N MET A 119 -13.52 36.54 -7.94
CA MET A 119 -12.86 35.94 -9.11
C MET A 119 -12.43 34.50 -8.86
N LEU A 120 -11.90 34.21 -7.66
CA LEU A 120 -11.48 32.85 -7.27
C LEU A 120 -12.68 31.91 -7.12
N ILE A 121 -13.79 32.40 -6.54
CA ILE A 121 -15.05 31.65 -6.40
C ILE A 121 -15.65 31.35 -7.77
N ASN A 122 -15.67 32.33 -8.68
CA ASN A 122 -16.15 32.13 -10.05
C ASN A 122 -15.31 31.11 -10.82
N LEU A 123 -13.98 31.17 -10.71
CA LEU A 123 -13.09 30.18 -11.33
C LEU A 123 -13.31 28.77 -10.75
N PHE A 124 -13.52 28.66 -9.44
CA PHE A 124 -13.84 27.39 -8.80
C PHE A 124 -15.19 26.83 -9.24
N GLN A 125 -16.20 27.68 -9.39
CA GLN A 125 -17.52 27.31 -9.89
C GLN A 125 -17.48 26.86 -11.36
N GLU A 126 -16.71 27.54 -12.20
CA GLU A 126 -16.47 27.13 -13.59
C GLU A 126 -15.76 25.78 -13.66
N GLN A 127 -14.72 25.55 -12.85
CA GLN A 127 -14.06 24.25 -12.78
C GLN A 127 -15.00 23.13 -12.28
N LEU A 128 -15.88 23.41 -11.32
CA LEU A 128 -16.87 22.43 -10.87
C LEU A 128 -17.89 22.11 -11.97
N LYS A 129 -18.26 23.12 -12.78
CA LYS A 129 -19.14 22.94 -13.93
C LYS A 129 -18.48 22.11 -15.03
N GLU A 130 -17.24 22.43 -15.41
CA GLU A 130 -16.45 21.63 -16.36
C GLU A 130 -16.27 20.19 -15.88
N ASN A 131 -16.02 19.97 -14.60
CA ASN A 131 -15.92 18.62 -14.02
C ASN A 131 -17.25 17.85 -14.08
N LYS A 132 -18.38 18.55 -13.93
CA LYS A 132 -19.70 17.94 -14.08
C LYS A 132 -19.96 17.53 -15.53
N GLU A 133 -19.63 18.39 -16.49
CA GLU A 133 -19.72 18.11 -17.93
C GLU A 133 -18.78 16.96 -18.34
N LEU A 134 -17.56 16.92 -17.80
CA LEU A 134 -16.62 15.82 -18.01
C LEU A 134 -17.17 14.49 -17.46
N LYS A 135 -17.80 14.51 -16.28
CA LYS A 135 -18.46 13.34 -15.70
C LYS A 135 -19.61 12.85 -16.57
N GLU A 136 -20.43 13.75 -17.10
CA GLU A 136 -21.53 13.41 -18.01
C GLU A 136 -21.01 12.81 -19.32
N LEU A 137 -19.96 13.39 -19.92
CA LEU A 137 -19.28 12.83 -21.10
C LEU A 137 -18.71 11.43 -20.86
N ILE A 138 -18.12 11.17 -19.68
CA ILE A 138 -17.60 9.84 -19.32
C ILE A 138 -18.75 8.84 -19.18
N ILE A 139 -19.86 9.21 -18.54
CA ILE A 139 -21.04 8.34 -18.40
C ILE A 139 -21.66 8.06 -19.77
N GLU A 140 -21.75 9.06 -20.64
CA GLU A 140 -22.29 8.90 -21.99
C GLU A 140 -21.37 8.04 -22.88
N GLN A 141 -20.04 8.18 -22.75
CA GLN A 141 -19.08 7.30 -23.40
C GLN A 141 -19.21 5.85 -22.88
N GLN A 142 -19.36 5.65 -21.57
CA GLN A 142 -19.58 4.32 -20.97
C GLN A 142 -20.90 3.71 -21.46
N LYS A 143 -21.96 4.51 -21.57
CA LYS A 143 -23.27 4.08 -22.09
C LYS A 143 -23.19 3.70 -23.56
N LYS A 144 -22.50 4.49 -24.40
CA LYS A 144 -22.24 4.16 -25.82
C LYS A 144 -21.41 2.87 -25.97
N ILE A 145 -20.41 2.65 -25.11
CA ILE A 145 -19.64 1.39 -25.08
C ILE A 145 -20.55 0.20 -24.73
N LEU A 146 -21.47 0.39 -23.78
CA LEU A 146 -22.44 -0.64 -23.38
C LEU A 146 -23.47 -0.93 -24.49
N GLU A 147 -23.99 0.11 -25.16
CA GLU A 147 -24.93 0.01 -26.26
C GLU A 147 -24.29 -0.64 -27.51
N MET A 148 -23.02 -0.32 -27.80
CA MET A 148 -22.22 -1.00 -28.83
C MET A 148 -21.91 -2.46 -28.48
N GLY A 149 -21.83 -2.81 -27.18
CA GLY A 149 -21.65 -4.18 -26.72
C GLY A 149 -22.91 -5.05 -26.83
N VAL A 150 -24.10 -4.44 -26.93
CA VAL A 150 -25.40 -5.14 -26.95
C VAL A 150 -26.07 -5.12 -28.33
N ALA A 151 -25.67 -4.22 -29.24
CA ALA A 151 -26.19 -4.13 -30.60
C ALA A 151 -25.43 -5.01 -31.62
N THR A 152 -25.49 -6.34 -31.47
CA THR A 152 -25.16 -7.27 -32.58
C THR A 152 -26.39 -8.10 -32.95
N ASN A 153 -27.34 -7.47 -33.64
CA ASN A 153 -28.42 -8.14 -34.35
C ASN A 153 -28.81 -7.34 -35.60
N ILE A 154 -27.94 -7.29 -36.63
CA ILE A 154 -28.33 -6.95 -38.01
C ILE A 154 -27.49 -7.77 -39.03
N THR A 155 -28.13 -8.83 -39.52
CA THR A 155 -28.26 -9.29 -40.93
C THR A 155 -27.07 -9.24 -41.91
N ASN A 156 -26.57 -10.44 -42.22
CA ASN A 156 -25.98 -10.94 -43.49
C ASN A 156 -25.33 -9.95 -44.49
N ASN A 157 -24.00 -10.00 -44.58
CA ASN A 157 -23.28 -10.38 -45.83
C ASN A 157 -21.78 -10.62 -45.58
N ASN A 158 -21.35 -11.86 -45.83
CA ASN A 158 -20.00 -12.34 -46.16
C ASN A 158 -18.77 -11.53 -45.70
N ILE A 159 -18.36 -11.68 -44.43
CA ILE A 159 -16.94 -11.80 -44.04
C ILE A 159 -16.86 -12.80 -42.87
N THR A 160 -16.30 -13.97 -43.14
CA THR A 160 -15.89 -14.94 -42.12
C THR A 160 -14.74 -14.34 -41.29
N GLN A 161 -15.07 -13.73 -40.16
CA GLN A 161 -14.14 -13.57 -39.03
C GLN A 161 -14.82 -14.08 -37.77
N ASN A 162 -14.78 -15.40 -37.57
CA ASN A 162 -14.93 -15.98 -36.25
C ASN A 162 -13.71 -15.58 -35.41
N ASN A 163 -13.84 -14.48 -34.66
CA ASN A 163 -13.00 -14.18 -33.52
C ASN A 163 -13.92 -13.84 -32.34
N THR A 164 -14.65 -14.84 -31.86
CA THR A 164 -15.22 -14.82 -30.51
C THR A 164 -14.10 -15.04 -29.49
N ASN A 165 -13.15 -14.10 -29.43
CA ASN A 165 -12.22 -14.01 -28.32
C ASN A 165 -12.90 -13.20 -27.21
N ASN A 166 -13.77 -13.84 -26.43
CA ASN A 166 -14.11 -13.35 -25.10
C ASN A 166 -12.83 -13.43 -24.24
N LYS A 167 -11.96 -12.43 -24.41
CA LYS A 167 -10.70 -12.35 -23.71
C LYS A 167 -10.99 -12.21 -22.23
N PHE A 168 -10.56 -13.20 -21.44
CA PHE A 168 -10.70 -13.20 -19.98
C PHE A 168 -10.44 -11.82 -19.38
N ASN A 169 -11.45 -11.26 -18.69
CA ASN A 169 -11.36 -9.97 -18.05
C ASN A 169 -11.11 -10.16 -16.55
N LEU A 170 -9.86 -9.92 -16.13
CA LEU A 170 -9.45 -10.06 -14.75
C LEU A 170 -10.28 -9.19 -13.79
N ASN A 171 -10.64 -7.98 -14.19
CA ASN A 171 -11.38 -7.07 -13.30
C ASN A 171 -12.80 -7.58 -13.04
N VAL A 172 -13.42 -8.26 -14.02
CA VAL A 172 -14.72 -8.90 -13.84
C VAL A 172 -14.58 -10.08 -12.87
N PHE A 173 -13.60 -10.95 -13.08
CA PHE A 173 -13.33 -12.07 -12.15
C PHE A 173 -13.12 -11.59 -10.71
N LEU A 174 -12.27 -10.58 -10.50
CA LEU A 174 -11.98 -10.08 -9.15
C LEU A 174 -13.19 -9.41 -8.49
N ASN A 175 -13.92 -8.55 -9.21
CA ASN A 175 -14.98 -7.72 -8.60
C ASN A 175 -16.37 -8.38 -8.61
N GLU A 176 -16.61 -9.35 -9.50
CA GLU A 176 -17.88 -10.08 -9.57
C GLU A 176 -17.73 -11.49 -8.99
N THR A 177 -16.83 -12.32 -9.52
CA THR A 177 -16.66 -13.71 -9.07
C THR A 177 -16.07 -13.78 -7.67
N CYS A 178 -15.07 -12.96 -7.36
CA CYS A 178 -14.39 -12.92 -6.05
C CYS A 178 -14.87 -11.75 -5.17
N LYS A 179 -16.10 -11.26 -5.40
CA LYS A 179 -16.69 -10.15 -4.63
C LYS A 179 -16.68 -10.41 -3.12
N ASP A 180 -16.96 -11.66 -2.72
CA ASP A 180 -17.03 -12.06 -1.31
C ASP A 180 -15.72 -12.67 -0.78
N ALA A 181 -14.60 -12.43 -1.48
CA ALA A 181 -13.28 -12.79 -0.98
C ALA A 181 -12.97 -12.14 0.37
N LEU A 182 -12.28 -12.87 1.23
CA LEU A 182 -11.80 -12.35 2.50
C LEU A 182 -10.80 -11.21 2.28
N ASN A 183 -10.67 -10.33 3.26
CA ASN A 183 -9.50 -9.45 3.30
C ASN A 183 -8.28 -10.24 3.74
N LEU A 184 -7.09 -9.77 3.33
CA LEU A 184 -5.83 -10.42 3.65
C LEU A 184 -5.64 -10.58 5.16
N SER A 185 -5.99 -9.56 5.95
CA SER A 185 -5.89 -9.60 7.41
C SER A 185 -6.79 -10.69 8.01
N ASP A 186 -8.05 -10.77 7.58
CA ASP A 186 -9.02 -11.76 8.08
C ASP A 186 -8.56 -13.18 7.75
N PHE A 187 -8.07 -13.39 6.53
CA PHE A 187 -7.46 -14.65 6.14
C PHE A 187 -6.27 -15.00 7.03
N LEU A 188 -5.34 -14.06 7.22
CA LEU A 188 -4.18 -14.28 8.08
C LEU A 188 -4.58 -14.62 9.50
N GLU A 189 -5.61 -14.00 10.06
CA GLU A 189 -6.13 -14.31 11.40
C GLU A 189 -6.73 -15.71 11.46
N SER A 190 -7.53 -16.10 10.45
CA SER A 190 -8.16 -17.41 10.32
C SER A 190 -7.17 -18.58 10.15
N LEU A 191 -5.92 -18.31 9.75
CA LEU A 191 -4.88 -19.34 9.67
C LEU A 191 -4.51 -19.88 11.05
N ILE A 192 -4.98 -21.10 11.31
CA ILE A 192 -4.60 -21.92 12.47
C ILE A 192 -3.45 -22.84 12.06
N LEU A 193 -2.29 -22.64 12.68
CA LEU A 193 -1.12 -23.50 12.51
C LEU A 193 -1.19 -24.69 13.46
N THR A 194 -0.85 -25.86 12.95
CA THR A 194 -0.82 -27.12 13.71
C THR A 194 0.61 -27.57 14.00
N LEU A 195 0.78 -28.52 14.92
CA LEU A 195 2.08 -29.15 15.17
C LEU A 195 2.60 -29.88 13.92
N THR A 196 1.70 -30.46 13.11
CA THR A 196 2.05 -31.09 11.83
C THR A 196 2.62 -30.07 10.85
N ASP A 197 2.08 -28.85 10.79
CA ASP A 197 2.66 -27.78 9.97
C ASP A 197 4.09 -27.44 10.40
N PHE A 198 4.37 -27.47 11.70
CA PHE A 198 5.72 -27.26 12.24
C PHE A 198 6.66 -28.43 11.90
N GLU A 199 6.21 -29.67 12.04
CA GLU A 199 7.00 -30.86 11.70
C GLU A 199 7.34 -30.94 10.20
N ASN A 200 6.47 -30.41 9.34
CA ASN A 200 6.68 -30.34 7.90
C ASN A 200 7.87 -29.45 7.49
N PHE A 201 8.35 -28.54 8.36
CA PHE A 201 9.60 -27.82 8.10
C PHE A 201 10.81 -28.75 8.04
N GLY A 202 10.75 -29.90 8.72
CA GLY A 202 11.77 -30.95 8.69
C GLY A 202 12.15 -31.38 7.27
N PRO A 203 11.22 -31.99 6.52
CA PRO A 203 11.45 -32.42 5.14
C PRO A 203 11.38 -31.28 4.11
N LEU A 204 10.56 -30.25 4.32
CA LEU A 204 10.32 -29.21 3.30
C LEU A 204 11.28 -28.01 3.39
N GLY A 205 11.93 -27.83 4.53
CA GLY A 205 12.71 -26.65 4.86
C GLY A 205 11.85 -25.37 4.95
N TYR A 206 12.53 -24.24 5.14
CA TYR A 206 11.89 -22.94 5.38
C TYR A 206 10.91 -22.54 4.28
N CYS A 207 11.38 -22.51 3.03
CA CYS A 207 10.55 -22.09 1.89
C CYS A 207 9.35 -23.02 1.68
N GLY A 208 9.58 -24.33 1.79
CA GLY A 208 8.52 -25.31 1.58
C GLY A 208 7.49 -25.31 2.70
N GLY A 209 7.93 -25.17 3.96
CA GLY A 209 7.03 -25.08 5.12
C GLY A 209 6.09 -23.88 5.04
N ILE A 210 6.63 -22.67 4.81
CA ILE A 210 5.81 -21.45 4.67
C ILE A 210 4.87 -21.54 3.45
N SER A 211 5.37 -21.99 2.30
CA SER A 211 4.54 -22.18 1.11
C SER A 211 3.40 -23.17 1.38
N ASN A 212 3.69 -24.29 2.04
CA ASN A 212 2.70 -25.32 2.35
C ASN A 212 1.60 -24.77 3.27
N ILE A 213 1.95 -24.03 4.32
CA ILE A 213 0.98 -23.39 5.21
C ILE A 213 0.05 -22.45 4.44
N LEU A 214 0.63 -21.58 3.61
CA LEU A 214 -0.13 -20.57 2.88
C LEU A 214 -1.04 -21.21 1.82
N VAL A 215 -0.52 -22.18 1.06
CA VAL A 215 -1.28 -22.90 0.02
C VAL A 215 -2.39 -23.75 0.64
N ASN A 216 -2.11 -24.49 1.72
CA ASN A 216 -3.14 -25.27 2.41
C ASN A 216 -4.22 -24.38 3.02
N GLY A 217 -3.85 -23.22 3.55
CA GLY A 217 -4.80 -22.22 4.03
C GLY A 217 -5.71 -21.71 2.92
N LEU A 218 -5.15 -21.35 1.76
CA LEU A 218 -5.91 -20.88 0.59
C LEU A 218 -6.78 -21.99 -0.01
N ASN A 219 -6.29 -23.24 -0.02
CA ASN A 219 -7.02 -24.38 -0.58
C ASN A 219 -8.21 -24.83 0.25
N LYS A 220 -8.29 -24.44 1.54
CA LYS A 220 -9.49 -24.61 2.35
C LYS A 220 -10.62 -23.65 1.96
N LEU A 221 -10.32 -22.62 1.17
CA LEU A 221 -11.28 -21.65 0.67
C LEU A 221 -11.63 -21.94 -0.79
N ASP A 222 -12.92 -21.77 -1.12
CA ASP A 222 -13.38 -21.67 -2.50
C ASP A 222 -12.63 -20.58 -3.24
N ILE A 223 -12.42 -20.75 -4.55
CA ILE A 223 -11.62 -19.81 -5.34
C ILE A 223 -12.14 -18.37 -5.25
N SER A 224 -13.46 -18.18 -5.20
CA SER A 224 -14.13 -16.88 -5.04
C SER A 224 -13.91 -16.22 -3.68
N LYS A 225 -13.49 -17.00 -2.68
CA LYS A 225 -13.27 -16.53 -1.31
C LYS A 225 -11.80 -16.21 -1.01
N ARG A 226 -10.89 -16.57 -1.91
CA ARG A 226 -9.44 -16.43 -1.70
C ARG A 226 -9.03 -14.95 -1.78
N PRO A 227 -8.25 -14.44 -0.82
CA PRO A 227 -7.78 -13.06 -0.83
C PRO A 227 -6.64 -12.78 -1.81
N ILE A 228 -6.02 -13.81 -2.41
CA ILE A 228 -4.80 -13.71 -3.21
C ILE A 228 -4.99 -14.46 -4.53
N HIS A 229 -4.74 -13.78 -5.66
CA HIS A 229 -4.78 -14.36 -7.00
C HIS A 229 -3.59 -13.92 -7.84
N CYS A 230 -3.11 -14.78 -8.73
CA CYS A 230 -2.08 -14.45 -9.71
C CYS A 230 -2.67 -14.39 -11.12
N SER A 231 -2.41 -13.31 -11.85
CA SER A 231 -2.96 -13.10 -13.21
C SER A 231 -1.96 -13.38 -14.33
N ASP A 232 -0.66 -13.29 -14.02
CA ASP A 232 0.45 -13.56 -14.93
C ASP A 232 1.62 -14.14 -14.14
N LEU A 233 1.85 -15.45 -14.28
CA LEU A 233 2.93 -16.16 -13.61
C LEU A 233 4.33 -15.78 -14.12
N LYS A 234 4.46 -15.38 -15.40
CA LYS A 234 5.77 -14.99 -15.96
C LYS A 234 6.26 -13.69 -15.34
N ARG A 235 5.34 -12.75 -15.12
CA ARG A 235 5.59 -11.45 -14.49
C ARG A 235 5.30 -11.43 -12.98
N GLU A 236 4.86 -12.56 -12.43
CA GLU A 236 4.48 -12.72 -11.02
C GLU A 236 3.50 -11.64 -10.54
N VAL A 237 2.50 -11.32 -11.38
CA VAL A 237 1.50 -10.28 -11.08
C VAL A 237 0.46 -10.84 -10.12
N ILE A 238 0.58 -10.47 -8.85
CA ILE A 238 -0.29 -10.89 -7.75
C ILE A 238 -1.26 -9.76 -7.40
N HIS A 239 -2.51 -10.12 -7.18
CA HIS A 239 -3.59 -9.27 -6.72
C HIS A 239 -4.04 -9.75 -5.35
N ILE A 240 -4.24 -8.81 -4.43
CA ILE A 240 -4.56 -9.05 -3.04
C ILE A 240 -5.74 -8.17 -2.65
N LYS A 241 -6.72 -8.77 -1.98
CA LYS A 241 -7.85 -8.03 -1.43
C LYS A 241 -7.54 -7.54 -0.03
N ASN A 242 -7.72 -6.25 0.20
CA ASN A 242 -7.58 -5.64 1.52
C ASN A 242 -8.50 -4.42 1.63
N ASN A 243 -9.11 -4.22 2.80
CA ASN A 243 -10.14 -3.20 3.02
C ASN A 243 -11.23 -3.22 1.93
N ASP A 244 -11.67 -4.42 1.55
CA ASP A 244 -12.67 -4.73 0.53
C ASP A 244 -12.33 -4.28 -0.89
N ILE A 245 -11.07 -3.92 -1.14
CA ILE A 245 -10.58 -3.46 -2.45
C ILE A 245 -9.45 -4.37 -2.93
N TRP A 246 -9.44 -4.65 -4.23
CA TRP A 246 -8.35 -5.36 -4.89
C TRP A 246 -7.18 -4.44 -5.20
N HIS A 247 -5.98 -4.84 -4.78
CA HIS A 247 -4.75 -4.14 -5.05
C HIS A 247 -3.74 -5.08 -5.70
N LYS A 248 -2.98 -4.56 -6.67
CA LYS A 248 -1.81 -5.25 -7.19
C LYS A 248 -0.68 -5.16 -6.15
N ASP A 249 0.02 -6.26 -5.90
CA ASP A 249 1.16 -6.28 -4.97
C ASP A 249 2.44 -5.77 -5.66
N ASP A 250 2.62 -4.46 -5.66
CA ASP A 250 3.81 -3.82 -6.19
C ASP A 250 5.05 -4.13 -5.31
N ASP A 251 6.15 -4.47 -5.98
CA ASP A 251 7.41 -4.90 -5.35
C ASP A 251 7.27 -6.06 -4.34
N LYS A 252 6.17 -6.82 -4.42
CA LYS A 252 5.87 -7.98 -3.58
C LYS A 252 5.78 -7.67 -2.08
N GLN A 253 5.55 -6.42 -1.71
CA GLN A 253 5.65 -5.99 -0.31
C GLN A 253 4.58 -6.64 0.57
N GLN A 254 3.36 -6.80 0.07
CA GLN A 254 2.27 -7.41 0.82
C GLN A 254 2.49 -8.91 0.99
N MET A 255 2.94 -9.61 -0.05
CA MET A 255 3.31 -11.01 0.08
C MET A 255 4.47 -11.23 1.07
N ILE A 256 5.46 -10.35 1.12
CA ILE A 256 6.52 -10.41 2.14
C ILE A 256 5.94 -10.21 3.54
N LYS A 257 4.97 -9.31 3.73
CA LYS A 257 4.27 -9.14 5.02
C LYS A 257 3.50 -10.40 5.43
N VAL A 258 2.83 -11.06 4.48
CA VAL A 258 2.13 -12.35 4.71
C VAL A 258 3.10 -13.40 5.21
N ILE A 259 4.24 -13.57 4.53
CA ILE A 259 5.27 -14.54 4.92
C ILE A 259 5.75 -14.26 6.35
N LYS A 260 6.10 -13.00 6.66
CA LYS A 260 6.53 -12.60 8.00
C LYS A 260 5.46 -12.80 9.08
N ALA A 261 4.18 -12.60 8.74
CA ALA A 261 3.09 -12.86 9.65
C ALA A 261 2.98 -14.36 9.99
N ILE A 262 3.16 -15.23 8.99
CA ILE A 262 3.20 -16.69 9.17
C ILE A 262 4.43 -17.09 9.99
N GLU A 263 5.61 -16.55 9.68
CA GLU A 263 6.84 -16.76 10.47
C GLU A 263 6.60 -16.46 11.95
N HIS A 264 6.04 -15.29 12.25
CA HIS A 264 5.77 -14.88 13.62
C HIS A 264 4.76 -15.81 14.33
N LYS A 265 3.74 -16.28 13.62
CA LYS A 265 2.82 -17.29 14.16
C LYS A 265 3.51 -18.65 14.36
N ASN A 266 4.45 -19.02 13.49
CA ASN A 266 5.19 -20.28 13.56
C ASN A 266 6.13 -20.35 14.78
N ILE A 267 6.69 -19.22 15.21
CA ILE A 267 7.51 -19.14 16.44
C ILE A 267 6.73 -19.67 17.66
N LYS A 268 5.42 -19.43 17.73
CA LYS A 268 4.57 -19.96 18.82
C LYS A 268 4.47 -21.49 18.79
N GLN A 269 4.53 -22.10 17.59
CA GLN A 269 4.47 -23.56 17.43
C GLN A 269 5.71 -24.26 17.99
N MET A 270 6.89 -23.61 17.92
CA MET A 270 8.12 -24.14 18.53
C MET A 270 7.92 -24.42 20.03
N SER A 271 7.32 -23.47 20.75
CA SER A 271 7.03 -23.62 22.19
C SER A 271 6.00 -24.71 22.46
N LEU A 272 4.95 -24.81 21.63
CA LEU A 272 3.93 -25.86 21.77
C LEU A 272 4.49 -27.25 21.50
N TRP A 273 5.35 -27.39 20.48
CA TRP A 273 6.01 -28.64 20.16
C TRP A 273 6.89 -29.10 21.34
N GLY A 274 7.65 -28.19 21.95
CA GLY A 274 8.47 -28.50 23.14
C GLY A 274 7.64 -28.94 24.36
N LYS A 275 6.42 -28.42 24.52
CA LYS A 275 5.48 -28.87 25.57
C LYS A 275 4.93 -30.28 25.30
N ALA A 276 4.64 -30.58 24.03
CA ALA A 276 4.13 -31.89 23.62
C ALA A 276 5.22 -32.98 23.62
N ASN A 277 6.50 -32.60 23.52
CA ASN A 277 7.64 -33.50 23.39
C ASN A 277 8.72 -33.21 24.44
N PRO A 278 8.45 -33.27 25.75
CA PRO A 278 9.35 -32.80 26.80
C PRO A 278 10.73 -33.50 26.81
N GLU A 279 10.86 -34.67 26.19
CA GLU A 279 12.11 -35.42 26.08
C GLU A 279 13.15 -34.72 25.19
N TYR A 280 12.75 -33.69 24.41
CA TYR A 280 13.70 -32.87 23.65
C TYR A 280 14.75 -32.17 24.53
N LYS A 281 14.45 -32.00 25.83
CA LYS A 281 15.36 -31.41 26.81
C LYS A 281 16.51 -32.33 27.20
N ASP A 282 16.38 -33.63 26.97
CA ASP A 282 17.47 -34.58 27.18
C ASP A 282 18.41 -34.54 25.97
N PRO A 283 19.68 -34.09 26.13
CA PRO A 283 20.64 -34.02 25.02
C PRO A 283 20.94 -35.36 24.35
N ASN A 284 20.69 -36.48 25.02
CA ASN A 284 20.95 -37.81 24.48
C ASN A 284 19.73 -38.43 23.77
N HIS A 285 18.58 -37.75 23.80
CA HIS A 285 17.36 -38.23 23.18
C HIS A 285 17.25 -37.74 21.74
N LYS A 286 16.84 -38.62 20.81
CA LYS A 286 16.69 -38.30 19.36
C LYS A 286 15.78 -37.10 19.08
N LYS A 287 14.86 -36.78 20.00
CA LYS A 287 13.97 -35.61 19.88
C LYS A 287 14.70 -34.29 20.08
N SER A 288 15.84 -34.27 20.77
CA SER A 288 16.67 -33.06 20.93
C SER A 288 17.29 -32.64 19.59
N ASP A 289 17.89 -33.60 18.88
CA ASP A 289 18.43 -33.40 17.54
C ASP A 289 17.32 -33.00 16.54
N LEU A 290 16.17 -33.67 16.61
CA LEU A 290 15.02 -33.36 15.78
C LEU A 290 14.52 -31.93 16.02
N TYR A 291 14.39 -31.52 17.28
CA TYR A 291 13.93 -30.17 17.62
C TYR A 291 14.89 -29.09 17.11
N THR A 292 16.19 -29.30 17.29
CA THR A 292 17.22 -28.38 16.81
C THR A 292 17.14 -28.24 15.28
N LYS A 293 17.00 -29.37 14.58
CA LYS A 293 16.84 -29.39 13.12
C LYS A 293 15.55 -28.69 12.66
N LEU A 294 14.43 -28.92 13.35
CA LEU A 294 13.15 -28.26 13.04
C LEU A 294 13.24 -26.76 13.22
N ILE A 295 13.85 -26.28 14.31
CA ILE A 295 14.08 -24.85 14.52
C ILE A 295 14.91 -24.28 13.38
N ASP A 296 16.09 -24.86 13.10
CA ASP A 296 17.00 -24.38 12.07
C ASP A 296 16.31 -24.29 10.70
N GLN A 297 15.54 -25.31 10.33
CA GLN A 297 14.81 -25.35 9.07
C GLN A 297 13.57 -24.46 9.03
N SER A 298 13.10 -23.96 10.17
CA SER A 298 11.91 -23.12 10.27
C SER A 298 12.19 -21.61 10.34
N LEU A 299 13.45 -21.23 10.49
CA LEU A 299 13.87 -19.84 10.58
C LEU A 299 14.32 -19.30 9.21
N CYS A 300 14.04 -18.03 8.97
CA CYS A 300 14.55 -17.30 7.82
C CYS A 300 16.03 -16.95 8.03
N ASP A 301 16.78 -16.85 6.94
CA ASP A 301 18.19 -16.45 6.98
C ASP A 301 18.32 -15.02 7.54
N THR A 302 19.36 -14.77 8.33
CA THR A 302 19.63 -13.45 8.92
C THR A 302 20.23 -12.49 7.89
N ASP A 303 20.84 -13.01 6.83
CA ASP A 303 21.32 -12.20 5.71
C ASP A 303 20.16 -11.69 4.84
N LYS A 304 20.15 -10.39 4.57
CA LYS A 304 19.04 -9.73 3.85
C LYS A 304 18.90 -10.24 2.41
N GLU A 305 19.99 -10.52 1.71
CA GLU A 305 19.93 -10.98 0.33
C GLU A 305 19.44 -12.43 0.25
N LYS A 306 19.94 -13.29 1.14
CA LYS A 306 19.47 -14.68 1.23
C LYS A 306 18.01 -14.75 1.67
N ALA A 307 17.60 -13.95 2.64
CA ALA A 307 16.20 -13.83 3.05
C ALA A 307 15.32 -13.42 1.87
N MET A 308 15.74 -12.42 1.09
CA MET A 308 15.00 -11.97 -0.09
C MET A 308 14.90 -13.05 -1.18
N LYS A 309 15.95 -13.87 -1.38
CA LYS A 309 15.88 -15.04 -2.27
C LYS A 309 14.85 -16.07 -1.79
N SER A 310 14.81 -16.34 -0.48
CA SER A 310 13.82 -17.23 0.13
C SER A 310 12.39 -16.70 -0.03
N TYR A 311 12.15 -15.41 0.23
CA TYR A 311 10.84 -14.79 0.01
C TYR A 311 10.40 -14.90 -1.44
N ASN A 312 11.28 -14.57 -2.39
CA ASN A 312 10.97 -14.69 -3.82
C ASN A 312 10.62 -16.13 -4.22
N LYS A 313 11.33 -17.12 -3.68
CA LYS A 313 11.03 -18.54 -3.91
C LYS A 313 9.64 -18.92 -3.39
N ILE A 314 9.30 -18.50 -2.18
CA ILE A 314 7.98 -18.75 -1.57
C ILE A 314 6.88 -18.11 -2.42
N ILE A 315 7.05 -16.85 -2.81
CA ILE A 315 6.08 -16.09 -3.59
C ILE A 315 5.85 -16.76 -4.94
N ARG A 316 6.92 -17.20 -5.62
CA ARG A 316 6.81 -17.89 -6.90
C ARG A 316 6.09 -19.23 -6.78
N THR A 317 6.33 -19.98 -5.70
CA THR A 317 5.60 -21.23 -5.44
C THR A 317 4.11 -20.96 -5.24
N VAL A 318 3.77 -19.99 -4.40
CA VAL A 318 2.37 -19.63 -4.12
C VAL A 318 1.67 -19.11 -5.38
N ALA A 319 2.34 -18.26 -6.17
CA ALA A 319 1.81 -17.70 -7.41
C ALA A 319 1.39 -18.77 -8.43
N LYS A 320 2.05 -19.93 -8.45
CA LYS A 320 1.64 -21.06 -9.30
C LYS A 320 0.31 -21.66 -8.86
N GLU A 321 0.12 -21.79 -7.56
CA GLU A 321 -1.09 -22.40 -6.97
C GLU A 321 -2.30 -21.46 -7.01
N VAL A 322 -2.07 -20.14 -7.01
CA VAL A 322 -3.14 -19.12 -7.08
C VAL A 322 -3.31 -18.52 -8.47
N LEU A 323 -2.72 -19.13 -9.50
CA LEU A 323 -2.87 -18.67 -10.88
C LEU A 323 -4.33 -18.79 -11.33
N VAL A 324 -4.88 -17.69 -11.83
CA VAL A 324 -6.24 -17.67 -12.37
C VAL A 324 -6.28 -18.43 -13.68
N ASP A 325 -7.15 -19.45 -13.73
CA ASP A 325 -7.41 -20.24 -14.93
C ASP A 325 -8.26 -19.40 -15.90
N LYS A 326 -7.64 -19.02 -17.02
CA LYS A 326 -8.24 -18.15 -18.04
C LYS A 326 -9.17 -18.91 -18.99
N ASP A 327 -9.11 -20.24 -18.97
CA ASP A 327 -9.87 -21.10 -19.88
C ASP A 327 -11.15 -21.66 -19.21
N LYS A 328 -11.32 -21.47 -17.89
CA LYS A 328 -12.46 -21.96 -17.09
C LYS A 328 -13.27 -20.87 -16.39
N SER A 329 -12.98 -19.60 -16.66
CA SER A 329 -13.63 -18.45 -16.00
C SER A 329 -14.56 -17.70 -16.93
#